data_AF-A0AAD4L9L5-F1
#
_entry.id   AF-A0AAD4L9L5-F1
#
_cell.length_a   1.000
_cell.length_b   1.000
_cell.length_c   1.000
_cell.angle_alpha   90.00
_cell.angle_beta   90.00
_cell.angle_gamma   90.00
#
_symmetry.space_group_name_H-M   'P 1'
#
loop_
_entity.id
_entity.type
_entity.pdbx_description
1 polymer ?
#
loop_
_entity_poly.entity_id
_entity_poly.type
_entity_poly.pdbx_seq_one_letter_code
_entity_poly.pdbx_strand_id
1 'polypeptide(L)'
;MELLAVAQKYQMDSVLTRVRGTISRQDPPFIRPETALHVYFLAQKYEIHQEALQAARVTLRLSMTIEGLEDKLDFPGMTGSYLHELWKYHQRVRTDLKSGVLEFKNSGLLDVVNGLRCNTPYSYSDSFPQWLDDYIGSIAEGPHLLDLIEFESTWARHIQSNNCSCSCVGISSQVMRTFWEALTNVVHRTVERVDSTLALVKEEPTSTNSDPPSLPLCLDLPDANIIVRSSDQATFRVHKSVLAISSSFFKHPLSFPQQPDDELVDGLPVIQLPEDADLLNSLVSLLYPISPVIPGSYEKVFALLAACQKYGMTSIQFYIRTEIKNGRFPAPVATEAFRAYAIASSMGLIPEMESAARLTLGRPMTFESLGKGLRSFKGRALCDLLRYRHVPKHVPARAATASVASIFGVASIDSENLRSKGKKKKRK
;
A
#
# COMPACT_ATOMS: atom_id res chain seq x y z
N MET A 1 -2.56 -4.91 21.87
CA MET A 1 -3.34 -4.11 20.89
C MET A 1 -4.81 -4.49 20.91
N GLU A 2 -5.20 -5.75 20.69
CA GLU A 2 -6.62 -6.17 20.72
C GLU A 2 -7.33 -5.85 22.04
N LEU A 3 -6.68 -6.09 23.18
CA LEU A 3 -7.25 -5.76 24.49
C LEU A 3 -7.53 -4.26 24.64
N LEU A 4 -6.65 -3.39 24.12
CA LEU A 4 -6.86 -1.94 24.10
C LEU A 4 -8.04 -1.58 23.19
N ALA A 5 -8.14 -2.23 22.02
CA ALA A 5 -9.24 -2.02 21.07
C ALA A 5 -10.60 -2.38 21.68
N VAL A 6 -10.68 -3.53 22.37
CA VAL A 6 -11.88 -3.99 23.07
C VAL A 6 -12.24 -3.02 24.19
N ALA A 7 -11.28 -2.64 25.03
CA ALA A 7 -11.52 -1.70 26.12
C ALA A 7 -12.00 -0.32 25.60
N GLN A 8 -11.46 0.17 24.47
CA GLN A 8 -11.91 1.40 23.81
C GLN A 8 -13.33 1.25 23.24
N LYS A 9 -13.62 0.15 22.54
CA LYS A 9 -14.95 -0.14 21.98
C LYS A 9 -16.05 -0.16 23.03
N TYR A 10 -15.76 -0.67 24.22
CA TYR A 10 -16.70 -0.74 25.34
C TYR A 10 -16.53 0.39 26.36
N GLN A 11 -15.77 1.45 26.05
CA GLN A 11 -15.56 2.62 26.91
C GLN A 11 -15.10 2.27 28.34
N MET A 12 -14.23 1.26 28.47
CA MET A 12 -13.71 0.79 29.74
C MET A 12 -12.47 1.60 30.17
N ASP A 13 -12.66 2.84 30.58
CA ASP A 13 -11.56 3.79 30.87
C ASP A 13 -10.58 3.28 31.93
N SER A 14 -11.08 2.65 33.00
CA SER A 14 -10.22 2.08 34.04
C SER A 14 -9.33 0.95 33.51
N VAL A 15 -9.83 0.17 32.54
CA VAL A 15 -9.07 -0.90 31.89
C VAL A 15 -8.04 -0.28 30.95
N LEU A 16 -8.41 0.73 30.15
CA LEU A 16 -7.48 1.45 29.28
C LEU A 16 -6.31 2.04 30.07
N THR A 17 -6.59 2.77 31.16
CA THR A 17 -5.55 3.36 32.02
C THR A 17 -4.66 2.29 32.64
N ARG A 18 -5.24 1.17 33.11
CA ARG A 18 -4.46 0.07 33.68
C ARG A 18 -3.57 -0.59 32.64
N VAL A 19 -4.09 -0.92 31.45
CA VAL A 19 -3.33 -1.57 30.37
C VAL A 19 -2.23 -0.63 29.88
N ARG A 20 -2.51 0.66 29.64
CA ARG A 20 -1.51 1.66 29.27
C ARG A 20 -0.44 1.83 30.36
N GLY A 21 -0.84 1.90 31.63
CA GLY A 21 0.08 1.97 32.75
C GLY A 21 1.02 0.76 32.83
N THR A 22 0.52 -0.45 32.53
CA THR A 22 1.35 -1.65 32.43
C THR A 22 2.31 -1.57 31.24
N ILE A 23 1.82 -1.16 30.06
CA ILE A 23 2.65 -0.97 28.85
C ILE A 23 3.79 0.02 29.08
N SER A 24 3.51 1.15 29.74
CA SER A 24 4.52 2.18 30.03
C SER A 24 5.59 1.73 31.03
N ARG A 25 5.33 0.70 31.84
CA ARG A 25 6.26 0.16 32.83
C ARG A 25 7.04 -1.06 32.34
N GLN A 26 6.77 -1.53 31.12
CA GLN A 26 7.53 -2.65 30.56
C GLN A 26 8.98 -2.23 30.32
N ASP A 27 9.90 -3.03 30.86
CA ASP A 27 11.30 -3.04 30.48
C ASP A 27 11.60 -4.39 29.81
N PRO A 28 11.85 -4.41 28.49
CA PRO A 28 11.98 -3.23 27.65
C PRO A 28 10.67 -2.59 27.18
N PRO A 29 10.71 -1.34 26.66
CA PRO A 29 9.52 -0.63 26.19
C PRO A 29 8.74 -1.45 25.15
N PHE A 30 7.41 -1.36 25.18
CA PHE A 30 6.54 -2.08 24.24
C PHE A 30 6.75 -1.64 22.78
N ILE A 31 6.91 -0.33 22.55
CA ILE A 31 7.13 0.25 21.22
C ILE A 31 8.63 0.51 21.06
N ARG A 32 9.28 -0.27 20.19
CA ARG A 32 10.73 -0.22 19.95
C ARG A 32 11.00 -0.07 18.46
N PRO A 33 12.16 0.40 18.01
CA PRO A 33 12.45 0.57 16.58
C PRO A 33 12.16 -0.66 15.72
N GLU A 34 12.37 -1.87 16.26
CA GLU A 34 12.17 -3.14 15.56
C GLU A 34 10.69 -3.51 15.44
N THR A 35 9.86 -3.11 16.42
CA THR A 35 8.43 -3.44 16.48
C THR A 35 7.52 -2.28 16.08
N ALA A 36 8.04 -1.06 15.98
CA ALA A 36 7.26 0.16 15.81
C ALA A 36 6.37 0.13 14.56
N LEU A 37 6.89 -0.39 13.44
CA LEU A 37 6.12 -0.49 12.20
C LEU A 37 4.94 -1.47 12.34
N HIS A 38 5.15 -2.61 13.01
CA HIS A 38 4.08 -3.56 13.31
C HIS A 38 3.04 -2.99 14.28
N VAL A 39 3.49 -2.33 15.35
CA VAL A 39 2.61 -1.68 16.33
C VAL A 39 1.80 -0.58 15.66
N TYR A 40 2.41 0.22 14.77
CA TYR A 40 1.72 1.24 14.00
C TYR A 40 0.59 0.65 13.14
N PHE A 41 0.87 -0.41 12.36
CA PHE A 41 -0.16 -1.04 11.54
C PHE A 41 -1.29 -1.66 12.37
N LEU A 42 -0.98 -2.31 13.48
CA LEU A 42 -2.00 -2.84 14.39
C LEU A 42 -2.81 -1.73 15.05
N ALA A 43 -2.17 -0.64 15.46
CA ALA A 43 -2.84 0.51 16.06
C ALA A 43 -3.79 1.18 15.06
N GLN A 44 -3.37 1.33 13.80
CA GLN A 44 -4.22 1.83 12.72
C GLN A 44 -5.39 0.88 12.42
N LYS A 45 -5.14 -0.43 12.35
CA LYS A 45 -6.18 -1.46 12.13
C LYS A 45 -7.26 -1.45 13.21
N TYR A 46 -6.86 -1.21 14.46
CA TYR A 46 -7.76 -1.20 15.62
C TYR A 46 -8.20 0.22 16.03
N GLU A 47 -7.88 1.25 15.23
CA GLU A 47 -8.24 2.66 15.47
C GLU A 47 -7.81 3.20 16.85
N ILE A 48 -6.63 2.78 17.31
CA ILE A 48 -6.06 3.19 18.60
C ILE A 48 -5.03 4.30 18.37
N HIS A 49 -5.49 5.55 18.35
CA HIS A 49 -4.72 6.69 17.87
C HIS A 49 -3.45 6.99 18.68
N GLN A 50 -3.51 6.89 20.01
CA GLN A 50 -2.39 7.23 20.88
C GLN A 50 -1.19 6.33 20.58
N GLU A 51 -1.42 5.02 20.54
CA GLU A 51 -0.40 4.01 20.25
C GLU A 51 0.07 4.10 18.79
N ALA A 52 -0.81 4.47 17.84
CA ALA A 52 -0.43 4.71 16.45
C ALA A 52 0.54 5.91 16.35
N LEU A 53 0.26 7.02 17.02
CA LEU A 53 1.16 8.18 17.02
C LEU A 53 2.49 7.87 17.69
N GLN A 54 2.49 7.21 18.85
CA GLN A 54 3.71 6.80 19.53
C GLN A 54 4.56 5.88 18.64
N ALA A 55 3.94 4.91 17.98
CA ALA A 55 4.62 4.04 17.04
C ALA A 55 5.17 4.81 15.82
N ALA A 56 4.37 5.71 15.23
CA ALA A 56 4.80 6.56 14.12
C ALA A 56 6.05 7.39 14.49
N ARG A 57 6.08 8.00 15.68
CA ARG A 57 7.26 8.71 16.20
C ARG A 57 8.49 7.81 16.26
N VAL A 58 8.37 6.61 16.82
CA VAL A 58 9.51 5.66 16.91
C VAL A 58 9.97 5.24 15.52
N THR A 59 9.08 5.13 14.53
CA THR A 59 9.50 4.83 13.15
C THR A 59 10.32 5.92 12.50
N LEU A 60 10.35 7.17 13.01
CA LEU A 60 11.24 8.24 12.50
C LEU A 60 12.72 7.84 12.58
N ARG A 61 13.06 6.85 13.42
CA ARG A 61 14.38 6.22 13.52
C ARG A 61 14.69 5.24 12.38
N LEU A 62 13.72 4.92 11.54
CA LEU A 62 13.86 4.00 10.42
C LEU A 62 14.10 4.76 9.12
N SER A 63 14.94 4.20 8.26
CA SER A 63 15.03 4.64 6.87
C SER A 63 13.76 4.20 6.12
N MET A 64 12.97 5.18 5.68
CA MET A 64 11.75 4.95 4.89
C MET A 64 12.08 4.74 3.41
N THR A 65 12.84 3.69 3.09
CA THR A 65 13.01 3.19 1.72
C THR A 65 12.22 1.89 1.54
N ILE A 66 11.72 1.64 0.32
CA ILE A 66 10.93 0.43 0.05
C ILE A 66 11.79 -0.83 0.27
N GLU A 67 13.05 -0.80 -0.17
CA GLU A 67 14.02 -1.90 0.02
C GLU A 67 14.37 -2.09 1.50
N GLY A 68 14.62 -1.01 2.24
CA GLY A 68 14.93 -1.08 3.68
C GLY A 68 13.78 -1.57 4.56
N LEU A 69 12.57 -1.67 4.00
CA LEU A 69 11.38 -2.17 4.67
C LEU A 69 10.99 -3.58 4.21
N GLU A 70 11.65 -4.18 3.22
CA GLU A 70 11.23 -5.46 2.61
C GLU A 70 10.99 -6.56 3.68
N ASP A 71 11.94 -6.76 4.60
CA ASP A 71 11.85 -7.75 5.67
C ASP A 71 10.80 -7.41 6.75
N LYS A 72 10.35 -6.15 6.81
CA LYS A 72 9.37 -5.64 7.79
C LYS A 72 7.96 -5.56 7.23
N LEU A 73 7.78 -5.77 5.93
CA LEU A 73 6.49 -5.67 5.25
C LEU A 73 5.73 -6.99 5.20
N ASP A 74 6.36 -8.12 5.54
CA ASP A 74 5.71 -9.44 5.60
C ASP A 74 4.90 -9.60 6.91
N PHE A 75 3.88 -8.76 7.07
CA PHE A 75 3.03 -8.73 8.26
C PHE A 75 1.53 -8.91 7.91
N PRO A 76 0.82 -9.82 8.59
CA PRO A 76 -0.62 -10.01 8.38
C PRO A 76 -1.42 -8.76 8.72
N GLY A 77 -2.11 -8.20 7.72
CA GLY A 77 -2.93 -6.98 7.89
C GLY A 77 -2.22 -5.68 7.53
N MET A 78 -1.01 -5.75 6.95
CA MET A 78 -0.40 -4.60 6.30
C MET A 78 -1.27 -4.15 5.11
N THR A 79 -1.58 -2.87 5.08
CA THR A 79 -2.23 -2.21 3.96
C THR A 79 -1.34 -1.08 3.48
N GLY A 80 -1.28 -0.91 2.16
CA GLY A 80 -0.52 0.19 1.56
C GLY A 80 -1.09 1.56 1.93
N SER A 81 -2.35 1.65 2.34
CA SER A 81 -2.92 2.90 2.88
C SER A 81 -2.24 3.32 4.18
N TYR A 82 -2.04 2.42 5.14
CA TYR A 82 -1.35 2.75 6.39
C TYR A 82 0.10 3.13 6.16
N LEU A 83 0.79 2.40 5.27
CA LEU A 83 2.17 2.72 4.92
C LEU A 83 2.28 4.07 4.19
N HIS A 84 1.31 4.41 3.33
CA HIS A 84 1.25 5.72 2.67
C HIS A 84 1.04 6.87 3.67
N GLU A 85 0.16 6.70 4.67
CA GLU A 85 0.00 7.70 5.73
C GLU A 85 1.26 7.83 6.59
N LEU A 86 1.94 6.73 6.90
CA LEU A 86 3.20 6.77 7.63
C LEU A 86 4.28 7.50 6.84
N TRP A 87 4.40 7.24 5.54
CA TRP A 87 5.34 7.97 4.70
C TRP A 87 5.01 9.47 4.64
N LYS A 88 3.73 9.86 4.54
CA LYS A 88 3.35 11.28 4.62
C LYS A 88 3.68 11.90 5.98
N TYR A 89 3.49 11.16 7.06
CA TYR A 89 3.89 11.59 8.40
C TYR A 89 5.38 11.94 8.42
N HIS A 90 6.22 11.03 7.95
CA HIS A 90 7.68 11.26 7.82
C HIS A 90 8.01 12.47 6.95
N GLN A 91 7.35 12.61 5.80
CA GLN A 91 7.56 13.77 4.90
C GLN A 91 7.21 15.08 5.61
N ARG A 92 6.08 15.16 6.30
CA ARG A 92 5.67 16.35 7.06
C ARG A 92 6.68 16.68 8.16
N VAL A 93 7.10 15.69 8.94
CA VAL A 93 8.12 15.89 9.98
C VAL A 93 9.43 16.41 9.37
N ARG A 94 9.89 15.85 8.25
CA ARG A 94 11.10 16.33 7.55
C ARG A 94 10.96 17.76 7.05
N THR A 95 9.84 18.11 6.42
CA THR A 95 9.60 19.46 5.92
C THR A 95 9.56 20.47 7.06
N ASP A 96 8.79 20.20 8.11
CA ASP A 96 8.71 21.08 9.27
C ASP A 96 10.06 21.19 10.01
N LEU A 97 10.83 20.09 10.05
CA LEU A 97 12.12 20.06 10.70
C LEU A 97 13.17 20.86 9.92
N LYS A 98 13.14 20.83 8.57
CA LYS A 98 13.98 21.71 7.75
C LYS A 98 13.75 23.18 8.10
N SER A 99 12.49 23.59 8.26
CA SER A 99 12.15 24.95 8.69
C SER A 99 12.59 25.23 10.13
N GLY A 100 12.32 24.33 11.08
CA GLY A 100 12.68 24.51 12.49
C GLY A 100 14.19 24.54 12.74
N VAL A 101 14.95 23.75 11.99
CA VAL A 101 16.41 23.77 11.99
C VAL A 101 16.96 25.08 11.42
N LEU A 102 16.36 25.60 10.34
CA LEU A 102 16.76 26.89 9.78
C LEU A 102 16.49 28.03 10.75
N GLU A 103 15.33 28.04 11.43
CA GLU A 103 15.02 28.99 12.50
C GLU A 103 16.01 28.86 13.66
N PHE A 104 16.35 27.64 14.07
CA PHE A 104 17.33 27.37 15.12
C PHE A 104 18.70 27.95 14.76
N LYS A 105 19.18 27.75 13.52
CA LYS A 105 20.43 28.35 13.02
C LYS A 105 20.42 29.88 13.13
N ASN A 106 19.27 30.50 12.96
CA ASN A 106 19.10 31.96 13.02
C ASN A 106 18.80 32.50 14.43
N SER A 107 18.57 31.63 15.42
CA SER A 107 17.97 32.00 16.73
C SER A 107 18.92 32.58 17.79
N GLY A 108 20.17 32.92 17.45
CA GLY A 108 21.10 33.61 18.36
C GLY A 108 21.54 32.83 19.61
N LEU A 109 21.01 31.63 19.86
CA LEU A 109 21.39 30.71 20.95
C LEU A 109 22.84 30.18 20.89
N LEU A 110 23.64 30.71 19.96
CA LEU A 110 24.81 30.08 19.37
C LEU A 110 26.01 31.01 19.25
N ASP A 111 25.98 32.19 19.87
CA ASP A 111 27.09 33.16 19.82
C ASP A 111 28.46 32.56 20.21
N VAL A 112 28.46 31.54 21.07
CA VAL A 112 29.66 30.79 21.49
C VAL A 112 30.18 29.82 20.42
N VAL A 113 29.28 29.24 19.60
CA VAL A 113 29.63 28.29 18.53
C VAL A 113 29.88 29.01 17.20
N ASN A 114 29.15 30.10 16.94
CA ASN A 114 29.32 30.96 15.77
C ASN A 114 30.70 31.65 15.75
N GLY A 115 31.33 31.84 16.91
CA GLY A 115 32.70 32.35 17.03
C GLY A 115 33.80 31.34 16.70
N LEU A 116 33.46 30.05 16.54
CA LEU A 116 34.45 28.98 16.33
C LEU A 116 34.79 28.85 14.85
N ARG A 117 35.98 29.31 14.47
CA ARG A 117 36.48 29.20 13.09
C ARG A 117 37.23 27.88 12.91
N CYS A 118 36.78 27.02 12.01
CA CYS A 118 37.67 26.01 11.44
C CYS A 118 38.28 26.58 10.16
N ASN A 119 39.61 26.67 10.11
CA ASN A 119 40.35 27.22 8.99
C ASN A 119 40.13 26.38 7.73
N THR A 120 39.17 26.76 6.89
CA THR A 120 39.22 26.49 5.45
C THR A 120 39.57 27.80 4.73
N PRO A 121 40.53 27.82 3.78
CA PRO A 121 41.13 29.08 3.32
C PRO A 121 40.22 29.96 2.45
N TYR A 122 38.94 29.61 2.25
CA TYR A 122 38.10 30.22 1.23
C TYR A 122 36.59 30.34 1.57
N SER A 123 36.19 30.50 2.83
CA SER A 123 34.78 30.76 3.15
C SER A 123 34.57 32.13 3.79
N TYR A 124 33.99 33.06 3.02
CA TYR A 124 33.41 34.30 3.51
C TYR A 124 31.97 34.00 3.97
N SER A 125 31.70 34.07 5.28
CA SER A 125 30.44 34.51 5.94
C SER A 125 30.25 33.87 7.32
N ASP A 126 29.54 34.58 8.19
CA ASP A 126 29.16 34.28 9.58
C ASP A 126 28.40 32.95 9.78
N SER A 127 29.04 31.81 9.51
CA SER A 127 28.39 30.50 9.43
C SER A 127 29.05 29.46 10.34
N PHE A 128 28.25 28.45 10.72
CA PHE A 128 28.66 27.30 11.56
C PHE A 128 29.91 26.59 11.02
N PRO A 129 30.69 25.91 11.88
CA PRO A 129 31.67 24.94 11.41
C PRO A 129 31.01 23.93 10.45
N GLN A 130 31.64 23.70 9.29
CA GLN A 130 31.04 22.89 8.21
C GLN A 130 30.58 21.50 8.67
N TRP A 131 31.34 20.82 9.53
CA TRP A 131 30.95 19.51 10.08
C TRP A 131 29.64 19.57 10.87
N LEU A 132 29.40 20.68 11.58
CA LEU A 132 28.21 20.89 12.40
C LEU A 132 27.04 21.30 11.50
N ASP A 133 27.29 22.12 10.49
CA ASP A 133 26.29 22.48 9.48
C ASP A 133 25.81 21.24 8.70
N ASP A 134 26.76 20.37 8.31
CA ASP A 134 26.51 19.08 7.67
C ASP A 134 25.73 18.13 8.59
N TYR A 135 26.11 18.03 9.87
CA TYR A 135 25.38 17.21 10.84
C TYR A 135 23.94 17.71 11.04
N ILE A 136 23.76 19.00 11.27
CA ILE A 136 22.44 19.63 11.42
C ILE A 136 21.60 19.43 10.14
N GLY A 137 22.20 19.60 8.96
CA GLY A 137 21.56 19.35 7.67
C GLY A 137 21.15 17.88 7.51
N SER A 138 21.98 16.95 7.97
CA SER A 138 21.68 15.51 7.91
C SER A 138 20.46 15.13 8.76
N ILE A 139 20.30 15.72 9.95
CA ILE A 139 19.12 15.50 10.82
C ILE A 139 17.83 15.92 10.11
N ALA A 140 17.86 17.01 9.34
CA ALA A 140 16.70 17.50 8.61
C ALA A 140 16.28 16.56 7.46
N GLU A 141 17.21 15.83 6.86
CA GLU A 141 16.93 14.79 5.87
C GLU A 141 16.54 13.44 6.52
N GLY A 142 17.14 13.13 7.66
CA GLY A 142 16.93 11.90 8.41
C GLY A 142 16.82 12.16 9.91
N PRO A 143 15.60 12.31 10.46
CA PRO A 143 15.41 12.49 11.91
C PRO A 143 15.98 11.33 12.74
N HIS A 144 16.16 10.15 12.13
CA HIS A 144 16.85 9.00 12.71
C HIS A 144 18.32 9.24 13.06
N LEU A 145 18.96 10.24 12.45
CA LEU A 145 20.36 10.60 12.68
C LEU A 145 20.56 11.46 13.95
N LEU A 146 19.46 11.87 14.61
CA LEU A 146 19.51 12.49 15.93
C LEU A 146 19.82 11.41 17.00
N ASP A 147 21.09 11.05 17.06
CA ASP A 147 21.66 10.15 18.05
C ASP A 147 22.86 10.82 18.73
N LEU A 148 22.88 10.82 20.06
CA LEU A 148 23.92 11.49 20.85
C LEU A 148 25.30 10.85 20.62
N ILE A 149 25.36 9.53 20.43
CA ILE A 149 26.62 8.81 20.20
C ILE A 149 27.15 9.18 18.81
N GLU A 150 26.28 9.27 17.81
CA GLU A 150 26.70 9.72 16.46
C GLU A 150 27.14 11.19 16.47
N PHE A 151 26.47 12.06 17.22
CA PHE A 151 26.88 13.45 17.40
C PHE A 151 28.28 13.55 18.06
N GLU A 152 28.50 12.84 19.16
CA GLU A 152 29.81 12.82 19.83
C GLU A 152 30.89 12.20 18.94
N SER A 153 30.56 11.16 18.16
CA SER A 153 31.48 10.50 17.25
C SER A 153 31.86 11.36 16.06
N THR A 154 30.92 12.11 15.48
CA THR A 154 31.17 13.05 14.38
C THR A 154 32.05 14.21 14.84
N TRP A 155 31.80 14.75 16.03
CA TRP A 155 32.64 15.78 16.64
C TRP A 155 34.07 15.27 16.92
N ALA A 156 34.21 14.08 17.51
CA ALA A 156 35.51 13.47 17.78
C ALA A 156 36.32 13.22 16.49
N ARG A 157 35.66 12.71 15.44
CA ARG A 157 36.28 12.44 14.14
C ARG A 157 36.79 13.73 13.48
N HIS A 158 36.02 14.81 13.58
CA HIS A 158 36.41 16.13 13.07
C HIS A 158 37.65 16.71 13.78
N ILE A 159 37.73 16.56 15.12
CA ILE A 159 38.90 16.97 15.90
C ILE A 159 40.15 16.20 15.45
N GLN A 160 40.00 14.88 15.28
CA GLN A 160 41.11 14.01 14.88
C GLN A 160 41.59 14.29 13.45
N SER A 161 40.69 14.51 12.49
CA SER A 161 41.05 14.76 11.09
C SER A 161 41.83 16.07 10.88
N ASN A 162 41.68 17.02 11.80
CA ASN A 162 42.37 18.32 11.76
C ASN A 162 43.62 18.37 12.65
N ASN A 163 44.21 17.22 13.03
CA ASN A 163 45.39 17.16 13.91
C ASN A 163 45.23 17.98 15.20
N CYS A 164 44.01 18.09 15.76
CA CYS A 164 43.71 18.91 16.93
C CYS A 164 44.03 20.42 16.79
N SER A 165 44.16 20.93 15.57
CA SER A 165 44.50 22.34 15.29
C SER A 165 43.27 23.25 15.10
N CYS A 166 42.05 22.69 14.95
CA CYS A 166 40.85 23.52 14.88
C CYS A 166 40.46 24.04 16.28
N SER A 167 39.98 25.29 16.32
CA SER A 167 39.38 25.91 17.51
C SER A 167 38.24 25.10 18.14
N CYS A 168 37.64 24.15 17.39
CA CYS A 168 36.65 23.19 17.87
C CYS A 168 37.14 22.26 18.99
N VAL A 169 38.45 22.15 19.23
CA VAL A 169 39.02 21.42 20.38
C VAL A 169 38.74 22.13 21.70
N GLY A 170 38.63 23.46 21.69
CA GLY A 170 38.42 24.28 22.89
C GLY A 170 36.97 24.35 23.38
N ILE A 171 36.04 23.68 22.69
CA ILE A 171 34.63 23.69 23.09
C ILE A 171 34.46 22.83 24.34
N SER A 172 33.90 23.42 25.40
CA SER A 172 33.58 22.64 26.60
C SER A 172 32.46 21.62 26.33
N SER A 173 32.53 20.48 26.99
CA SER A 173 31.46 19.47 26.94
C SER A 173 30.10 20.02 27.39
N GLN A 174 30.10 21.01 28.30
CA GLN A 174 28.89 21.68 28.76
C GLN A 174 28.20 22.46 27.63
N VAL A 175 28.97 23.17 26.80
CA VAL A 175 28.44 23.91 25.64
C VAL A 175 27.85 22.95 24.61
N MET A 176 28.53 21.83 24.33
CA MET A 176 28.00 20.81 23.41
C MET A 176 26.74 20.12 23.94
N ARG A 177 26.63 19.90 25.26
CA ARG A 177 25.40 19.37 25.89
C ARG A 177 24.24 20.35 25.79
N THR A 178 24.46 21.64 26.08
CA THR A 178 23.41 22.65 25.94
C THR A 178 22.96 22.81 24.49
N PHE A 179 23.91 22.71 23.55
CA PHE A 179 23.60 22.71 22.12
C PHE A 179 22.75 21.48 21.74
N TRP A 180 23.16 20.29 22.18
CA TRP A 180 22.44 19.05 21.95
C TRP A 180 21.01 19.08 22.51
N GLU A 181 20.83 19.58 23.74
CA GLU A 181 19.52 19.74 24.37
C GLU A 181 18.63 20.71 23.59
N ALA A 182 19.19 21.84 23.14
CA ALA A 182 18.46 22.81 22.33
C ALA A 182 18.03 22.22 20.98
N LEU A 183 18.93 21.51 20.28
CA LEU A 183 18.63 20.82 19.03
C LEU A 183 17.58 19.72 19.22
N THR A 184 17.70 18.93 20.29
CA THR A 184 16.72 17.90 20.65
C THR A 184 15.33 18.50 20.90
N ASN A 185 15.27 19.66 21.57
CA ASN A 185 14.03 20.40 21.80
C ASN A 185 13.38 20.88 20.50
N VAL A 186 14.17 21.32 19.51
CA VAL A 186 13.66 21.70 18.17
C VAL A 186 13.01 20.50 17.49
N VAL A 187 13.66 19.34 17.52
CA VAL A 187 13.08 18.10 16.96
C VAL A 187 11.80 17.72 17.69
N HIS A 188 11.81 17.72 19.03
CA HIS A 188 10.64 17.37 19.84
C HIS A 188 9.43 18.27 19.55
N ARG A 189 9.63 19.60 19.58
CA ARG A 189 8.57 20.59 19.29
C ARG A 189 8.02 20.43 17.88
N THR A 190 8.89 20.13 16.93
CA THR A 190 8.50 19.90 15.54
C THR A 190 7.59 18.68 15.41
N VAL A 191 7.99 17.56 16.00
CA VAL A 191 7.19 16.32 16.01
C VAL A 191 5.85 16.55 16.70
N GLU A 192 5.81 17.22 17.85
CA GLU A 192 4.57 17.55 18.57
C GLU A 192 3.63 18.44 17.75
N ARG A 193 4.16 19.42 17.01
CA ARG A 193 3.38 20.27 16.11
C ARG A 193 2.74 19.47 14.98
N VAL A 194 3.50 18.55 14.37
CA VAL A 194 2.97 17.66 13.32
C VAL A 194 1.88 16.74 13.86
N ASP A 195 2.08 16.16 15.04
CA ASP A 195 1.09 15.28 15.68
C ASP A 195 -0.21 16.03 16.01
N SER A 196 -0.09 17.25 16.52
CA SER A 196 -1.23 18.12 16.82
C SER A 196 -2.02 18.48 15.55
N THR A 197 -1.32 18.72 14.45
CA THR A 197 -1.94 19.03 13.15
C THR A 197 -2.68 17.81 12.59
N LEU A 198 -2.13 16.60 12.77
CA LEU A 198 -2.77 15.35 12.33
C LEU A 198 -4.01 14.99 13.13
N ALA A 199 -4.05 15.32 14.42
CA ALA A 199 -5.22 15.13 15.26
C ALA A 199 -6.44 15.96 14.80
N LEU A 200 -6.22 17.06 14.06
CA LEU A 200 -7.27 17.97 13.59
C LEU A 200 -7.84 17.62 12.20
N VAL A 201 -7.21 16.70 11.44
CA VAL A 201 -7.60 16.38 10.05
C VAL A 201 -8.57 15.19 9.96
N LYS A 202 -9.19 14.77 11.07
CA LYS A 202 -10.03 13.56 11.09
C LYS A 202 -11.44 13.80 10.52
N GLU A 203 -11.55 13.51 9.22
CA GLU A 203 -12.73 13.14 8.40
C GLU A 203 -13.71 14.22 7.90
N GLU A 204 -13.64 14.51 6.59
CA GLU A 204 -14.85 14.67 5.78
C GLU A 204 -15.22 13.31 5.16
N PRO A 205 -16.39 12.73 5.47
CA PRO A 205 -16.93 11.63 4.70
C PRO A 205 -17.44 12.18 3.37
N THR A 206 -16.75 11.87 2.27
CA THR A 206 -17.27 12.13 0.93
C THR A 206 -18.36 11.11 0.62
N SER A 207 -19.58 11.37 1.12
CA SER A 207 -20.79 10.70 0.66
C SER A 207 -21.17 11.29 -0.69
N THR A 208 -20.61 10.75 -1.77
CA THR A 208 -21.17 10.97 -3.11
C THR A 208 -22.42 10.11 -3.23
N ASN A 209 -23.57 10.68 -2.86
CA ASN A 209 -24.86 10.22 -3.37
C ASN A 209 -24.86 10.51 -4.87
N SER A 210 -24.56 9.51 -5.66
CA SER A 210 -24.89 9.51 -7.08
C SER A 210 -26.31 8.98 -7.24
N ASP A 211 -27.16 9.82 -7.85
CA ASP A 211 -28.49 9.46 -8.35
C ASP A 211 -28.45 8.14 -9.15
N PRO A 212 -29.56 7.37 -9.19
CA PRO A 212 -29.62 6.11 -9.90
C PRO A 212 -29.19 6.30 -11.37
N PRO A 213 -28.19 5.55 -11.85
CA PRO A 213 -27.80 5.58 -13.25
C PRO A 213 -28.99 5.17 -14.11
N SER A 214 -29.24 5.95 -15.15
CA SER A 214 -30.12 5.62 -16.26
C SER A 214 -29.89 4.17 -16.71
N LEU A 215 -30.99 3.40 -16.79
CA LEU A 215 -31.05 1.99 -17.14
C LEU A 215 -30.04 1.59 -18.25
N PRO A 216 -29.05 0.74 -17.96
CA PRO A 216 -28.14 0.21 -18.97
C PRO A 216 -28.84 -0.86 -19.80
N LEU A 217 -28.86 -0.67 -21.12
CA LEU A 217 -29.24 -1.64 -22.17
C LEU A 217 -30.49 -2.47 -21.85
N CYS A 218 -31.68 -1.97 -22.23
CA CYS A 218 -32.87 -2.80 -22.36
C CYS A 218 -32.66 -3.76 -23.55
N LEU A 219 -31.90 -4.84 -23.31
CA LEU A 219 -32.00 -6.03 -24.16
C LEU A 219 -33.41 -6.56 -23.97
N ASP A 220 -34.32 -6.15 -24.84
CA ASP A 220 -35.66 -6.69 -24.90
C ASP A 220 -35.55 -8.15 -25.39
N LEU A 221 -35.38 -9.04 -24.42
CA LEU A 221 -35.43 -10.48 -24.58
C LEU A 221 -36.81 -10.95 -24.09
N PRO A 222 -37.84 -10.94 -24.95
CA PRO A 222 -39.21 -11.31 -24.55
C PRO A 222 -39.32 -12.79 -24.17
N ASP A 223 -38.38 -13.62 -24.60
CA ASP A 223 -38.25 -15.04 -24.29
C ASP A 223 -37.34 -15.34 -23.08
N ALA A 224 -36.86 -14.30 -22.39
CA ALA A 224 -36.05 -14.46 -21.19
C ALA A 224 -36.78 -15.27 -20.12
N ASN A 225 -36.05 -16.19 -19.48
CA ASN A 225 -36.61 -17.13 -18.51
C ASN A 225 -35.97 -16.99 -17.12
N ILE A 226 -35.18 -15.92 -16.92
CA ILE A 226 -34.59 -15.55 -15.65
C ILE A 226 -34.20 -14.07 -15.64
N ILE A 227 -34.24 -13.47 -14.45
CA ILE A 227 -33.73 -12.12 -14.19
C ILE A 227 -32.47 -12.22 -13.35
N VAL A 228 -31.42 -11.52 -13.78
CA VAL A 228 -30.22 -11.26 -12.97
C VAL A 228 -30.34 -9.87 -12.38
N ARG A 229 -30.22 -9.74 -11.07
CA ARG A 229 -30.26 -8.45 -10.36
C ARG A 229 -28.87 -8.08 -9.84
N SER A 230 -28.45 -6.85 -10.11
CA SER A 230 -27.20 -6.27 -9.61
C SER A 230 -27.31 -5.84 -8.14
N SER A 231 -26.18 -5.57 -7.50
CA SER A 231 -26.14 -5.09 -6.11
C SER A 231 -26.84 -3.74 -5.90
N ASP A 232 -26.84 -2.90 -6.93
CA ASP A 232 -27.55 -1.61 -7.03
C ASP A 232 -28.97 -1.73 -7.62
N GLN A 233 -29.55 -2.93 -7.60
CA GLN A 233 -30.96 -3.24 -7.91
C GLN A 233 -31.37 -3.12 -9.39
N ALA A 234 -30.43 -2.92 -10.32
CA ALA A 234 -30.72 -3.01 -11.75
C ALA A 234 -31.01 -4.45 -12.16
N THR A 235 -31.99 -4.66 -13.04
CA THR A 235 -32.44 -5.98 -13.47
C THR A 235 -32.14 -6.24 -14.94
N PHE A 236 -31.56 -7.39 -15.23
CA PHE A 236 -31.21 -7.86 -16.57
C PHE A 236 -31.97 -9.14 -16.88
N ARG A 237 -32.87 -9.09 -17.87
CA ARG A 237 -33.56 -10.28 -18.38
C ARG A 237 -32.59 -11.08 -19.24
N VAL A 238 -32.40 -12.36 -18.95
CA VAL A 238 -31.45 -13.22 -19.68
C VAL A 238 -31.98 -14.65 -19.83
N HIS A 239 -31.22 -15.50 -20.51
CA HIS A 239 -31.52 -16.91 -20.73
C HIS A 239 -30.65 -17.80 -19.84
N LYS A 240 -31.28 -18.70 -19.08
CA LYS A 240 -30.59 -19.74 -18.28
C LYS A 240 -29.61 -20.55 -19.14
N SER A 241 -29.98 -20.86 -20.37
CA SER A 241 -29.14 -21.62 -21.32
C SER A 241 -27.86 -20.86 -21.69
N VAL A 242 -27.95 -19.55 -21.96
CA VAL A 242 -26.79 -18.71 -22.30
C VAL A 242 -25.82 -18.62 -21.13
N LEU A 243 -26.34 -18.43 -19.91
CA LEU A 243 -25.53 -18.46 -18.69
C LEU A 243 -24.87 -19.84 -18.50
N ALA A 244 -25.62 -20.93 -18.62
CA ALA A 244 -25.10 -22.29 -18.44
C ALA A 244 -24.07 -22.70 -19.51
N ILE A 245 -24.21 -22.25 -20.76
CA ILE A 245 -23.23 -22.53 -21.82
C ILE A 245 -21.93 -21.78 -21.53
N SER A 246 -22.03 -20.54 -21.08
CA SER A 246 -20.89 -19.62 -20.93
C SER A 246 -20.15 -19.76 -19.60
N SER A 247 -20.79 -20.32 -18.57
CA SER A 247 -20.26 -20.42 -17.20
C SER A 247 -20.37 -21.83 -16.66
N SER A 248 -19.25 -22.37 -16.13
CA SER A 248 -19.30 -23.65 -15.40
C SER A 248 -20.08 -23.56 -14.10
N PHE A 249 -20.11 -22.39 -13.45
CA PHE A 249 -20.88 -22.14 -12.23
C PHE A 249 -22.39 -22.26 -12.51
N PHE A 250 -22.89 -21.61 -13.56
CA PHE A 250 -24.31 -21.63 -13.91
C PHE A 250 -24.75 -22.91 -14.66
N LYS A 251 -23.88 -23.90 -14.87
CA LYS A 251 -24.32 -25.23 -15.33
C LYS A 251 -25.05 -26.02 -14.26
N HIS A 252 -24.77 -25.73 -12.99
CA HIS A 252 -25.37 -26.47 -11.90
C HIS A 252 -26.79 -25.96 -11.60
N PRO A 253 -27.79 -26.85 -11.43
CA PRO A 253 -29.17 -26.41 -11.14
C PRO A 253 -29.27 -25.55 -9.87
N LEU A 254 -28.44 -25.82 -8.86
CA LEU A 254 -28.39 -25.08 -7.58
C LEU A 254 -27.93 -23.62 -7.72
N SER A 255 -27.39 -23.23 -8.88
CA SER A 255 -27.00 -21.85 -9.14
C SER A 255 -28.19 -20.96 -9.52
N PHE A 256 -29.40 -21.53 -9.53
CA PHE A 256 -30.66 -20.87 -9.82
C PHE A 256 -31.61 -20.94 -8.63
N PRO A 257 -32.58 -20.02 -8.52
CA PRO A 257 -33.63 -20.07 -7.50
C PRO A 257 -34.48 -21.34 -7.70
N GLN A 258 -34.81 -22.04 -6.62
CA GLN A 258 -35.52 -23.33 -6.60
C GLN A 258 -36.65 -23.41 -5.56
N GLN A 259 -36.74 -22.48 -4.62
CA GLN A 259 -37.70 -22.51 -3.52
C GLN A 259 -39.00 -21.81 -3.91
N PRO A 260 -40.16 -22.26 -3.40
CA PRO A 260 -41.45 -21.64 -3.69
C PRO A 260 -41.58 -20.20 -3.20
N ASP A 261 -40.76 -19.79 -2.21
CA ASP A 261 -40.69 -18.41 -1.70
C ASP A 261 -39.67 -17.53 -2.45
N ASP A 262 -39.03 -18.05 -3.51
CA ASP A 262 -38.06 -17.26 -4.27
C ASP A 262 -38.76 -16.11 -4.99
N GLU A 263 -38.09 -14.96 -4.98
CA GLU A 263 -38.62 -13.74 -5.55
C GLU A 263 -38.86 -13.91 -7.06
N LEU A 264 -40.10 -13.61 -7.47
CA LEU A 264 -40.51 -13.55 -8.87
C LEU A 264 -40.73 -12.08 -9.25
N VAL A 265 -40.06 -11.63 -10.30
CA VAL A 265 -40.32 -10.34 -10.94
C VAL A 265 -40.85 -10.63 -12.33
N ASP A 266 -42.02 -10.09 -12.65
CA ASP A 266 -42.76 -10.35 -13.90
C ASP A 266 -42.99 -11.85 -14.17
N GLY A 267 -43.12 -12.66 -13.12
CA GLY A 267 -43.28 -14.11 -13.21
C GLY A 267 -41.98 -14.88 -13.51
N LEU A 268 -40.83 -14.20 -13.55
CA LEU A 268 -39.51 -14.80 -13.76
C LEU A 268 -38.72 -14.91 -12.44
N PRO A 269 -37.98 -16.02 -12.22
CA PRO A 269 -37.11 -16.15 -11.05
C PRO A 269 -35.96 -15.14 -11.10
N VAL A 270 -35.60 -14.59 -9.94
CA VAL A 270 -34.53 -13.59 -9.81
C VAL A 270 -33.29 -14.19 -9.15
N ILE A 271 -32.13 -13.99 -9.76
CA ILE A 271 -30.82 -14.23 -9.12
C ILE A 271 -30.21 -12.90 -8.72
N GLN A 272 -29.90 -12.74 -7.43
CA GLN A 272 -29.11 -11.63 -6.94
C GLN A 272 -27.61 -11.90 -7.11
N LEU A 273 -26.91 -11.01 -7.81
CA LEU A 273 -25.46 -11.01 -7.92
C LEU A 273 -24.85 -9.81 -7.18
N PRO A 274 -23.62 -9.92 -6.65
CA PRO A 274 -22.97 -8.83 -5.92
C PRO A 274 -22.33 -7.77 -6.82
N GLU A 275 -22.19 -8.02 -8.12
CA GLU A 275 -21.67 -7.04 -9.07
C GLU A 275 -22.68 -5.92 -9.34
N ASP A 276 -22.18 -4.71 -9.63
CA ASP A 276 -23.00 -3.54 -9.95
C ASP A 276 -23.59 -3.60 -11.38
N ALA A 277 -24.54 -2.70 -11.66
CA ALA A 277 -25.24 -2.64 -12.95
C ALA A 277 -24.29 -2.44 -14.14
N ASP A 278 -23.30 -1.55 -13.99
CA ASP A 278 -22.32 -1.26 -15.04
C ASP A 278 -21.55 -2.52 -15.45
N LEU A 279 -21.04 -3.26 -14.45
CA LEU A 279 -20.24 -4.46 -14.68
C LEU A 279 -21.08 -5.59 -15.26
N LEU A 280 -22.30 -5.77 -14.76
CA LEU A 280 -23.23 -6.78 -15.28
C LEU A 280 -23.68 -6.43 -16.70
N ASN A 281 -23.89 -5.17 -17.04
CA ASN A 281 -24.21 -4.76 -18.40
C ASN A 281 -23.08 -5.14 -19.38
N SER A 282 -21.82 -4.85 -19.02
CA SER A 282 -20.65 -5.33 -19.79
C SER A 282 -20.62 -6.85 -19.90
N LEU A 283 -20.81 -7.57 -18.80
CA LEU A 283 -20.80 -9.04 -18.81
C LEU A 283 -21.90 -9.64 -19.68
N VAL A 284 -23.15 -9.18 -19.52
CA VAL A 284 -24.31 -9.64 -20.28
C VAL A 284 -24.11 -9.33 -21.76
N SER A 285 -23.62 -8.14 -22.12
CA SER A 285 -23.37 -7.81 -23.52
C SER A 285 -22.37 -8.75 -24.22
N LEU A 286 -21.42 -9.32 -23.47
CA LEU A 286 -20.45 -10.30 -23.97
C LEU A 286 -21.02 -11.71 -24.14
N LEU A 287 -22.16 -12.01 -23.50
CA LEU A 287 -22.84 -13.30 -23.58
C LEU A 287 -23.75 -13.42 -24.80
N TYR A 288 -24.14 -12.30 -25.38
CA TYR A 288 -25.07 -12.22 -26.50
C TYR A 288 -24.36 -11.75 -27.76
N PRO A 289 -24.89 -12.09 -28.96
CA PRO A 289 -24.32 -11.67 -30.23
C PRO A 289 -24.67 -10.20 -30.54
N ILE A 290 -24.27 -9.30 -29.65
CA ILE A 290 -24.45 -7.85 -29.76
C ILE A 290 -23.11 -7.15 -29.64
N SER A 291 -23.10 -5.85 -29.91
CA SER A 291 -21.91 -5.03 -29.66
C SER A 291 -21.55 -5.04 -28.18
N PRO A 292 -20.33 -5.46 -27.80
CA PRO A 292 -19.90 -5.46 -26.41
C PRO A 292 -19.92 -4.06 -25.82
N VAL A 293 -20.46 -3.93 -24.61
CA VAL A 293 -20.36 -2.72 -23.80
C VAL A 293 -18.99 -2.72 -23.14
N ILE A 294 -18.06 -1.94 -23.71
CA ILE A 294 -16.67 -1.88 -23.27
C ILE A 294 -16.57 -1.04 -21.99
N PRO A 295 -15.96 -1.56 -20.91
CA PRO A 295 -15.74 -0.77 -19.70
C PRO A 295 -14.82 0.43 -19.98
N GLY A 296 -15.12 1.59 -19.39
CA GLY A 296 -14.39 2.84 -19.65
C GLY A 296 -12.99 2.95 -19.02
N SER A 297 -12.55 1.99 -18.21
CA SER A 297 -11.22 2.01 -17.57
C SER A 297 -10.65 0.60 -17.37
N TYR A 298 -9.32 0.50 -17.23
CA TYR A 298 -8.67 -0.80 -17.01
C TYR A 298 -9.06 -1.43 -15.67
N GLU A 299 -9.40 -0.64 -14.64
CA GLU A 299 -9.88 -1.16 -13.36
C GLU A 299 -11.22 -1.88 -13.52
N LYS A 300 -12.14 -1.31 -14.30
CA LYS A 300 -13.43 -1.97 -14.60
C LYS A 300 -13.20 -3.22 -15.47
N VAL A 301 -12.22 -3.20 -16.39
CA VAL A 301 -11.82 -4.40 -17.15
C VAL A 301 -11.27 -5.50 -16.23
N PHE A 302 -10.46 -5.16 -15.23
CA PHE A 302 -9.98 -6.12 -14.22
C PHE A 302 -11.13 -6.66 -13.36
N ALA A 303 -12.05 -5.81 -12.92
CA ALA A 303 -13.25 -6.26 -12.22
C ALA A 303 -14.08 -7.24 -13.08
N LEU A 304 -14.18 -6.98 -14.39
CA LEU A 304 -14.90 -7.84 -15.33
C LEU A 304 -14.20 -9.19 -15.51
N LEU A 305 -12.87 -9.20 -15.62
CA LEU A 305 -12.08 -10.42 -15.64
C LEU A 305 -12.23 -11.22 -14.34
N ALA A 306 -12.25 -10.55 -13.19
CA ALA A 306 -12.44 -11.17 -11.89
C ALA A 306 -13.84 -11.81 -11.76
N ALA A 307 -14.89 -11.13 -12.23
CA ALA A 307 -16.24 -11.68 -12.31
C ALA A 307 -16.29 -12.91 -13.24
N CYS A 308 -15.67 -12.82 -14.42
CA CYS A 308 -15.56 -13.96 -15.33
C CYS A 308 -14.78 -15.14 -14.70
N GLN A 309 -13.77 -14.87 -13.87
CA GLN A 309 -13.04 -15.90 -13.13
C GLN A 309 -13.90 -16.54 -12.05
N LYS A 310 -14.61 -15.73 -11.25
CA LYS A 310 -15.55 -16.17 -10.21
C LYS A 310 -16.64 -17.08 -10.78
N TYR A 311 -17.20 -16.72 -11.95
CA TYR A 311 -18.24 -17.52 -12.61
C TYR A 311 -17.69 -18.60 -13.56
N GLY A 312 -16.37 -18.81 -13.62
CA GLY A 312 -15.77 -19.84 -14.48
C GLY A 312 -16.03 -19.65 -15.98
N MET A 313 -16.13 -18.42 -16.44
CA MET A 313 -16.38 -18.03 -17.84
C MET A 313 -15.05 -17.89 -18.61
N THR A 314 -14.36 -19.01 -18.82
CA THR A 314 -12.99 -19.02 -19.39
C THR A 314 -12.91 -18.48 -20.81
N SER A 315 -13.88 -18.79 -21.68
CA SER A 315 -13.94 -18.28 -23.06
C SER A 315 -14.05 -16.75 -23.11
N ILE A 316 -14.83 -16.17 -22.20
CA ILE A 316 -15.02 -14.72 -22.11
C ILE A 316 -13.73 -14.05 -21.61
N GLN A 317 -13.07 -14.63 -20.61
CA GLN A 317 -11.76 -14.13 -20.18
C GLN A 317 -10.73 -14.12 -21.32
N PHE A 318 -10.71 -15.18 -22.14
CA PHE A 318 -9.82 -15.25 -23.31
C PHE A 318 -10.15 -14.15 -24.32
N TYR A 319 -11.43 -13.92 -24.59
CA TYR A 319 -11.90 -12.84 -25.45
C TYR A 319 -11.44 -11.47 -24.92
N ILE A 320 -11.75 -11.14 -23.66
CA ILE A 320 -11.37 -9.85 -23.05
C ILE A 320 -9.85 -9.64 -23.14
N ARG A 321 -9.04 -10.64 -22.79
CA ARG A 321 -7.57 -10.57 -22.90
C ARG A 321 -7.08 -10.35 -24.33
N THR A 322 -7.77 -10.91 -25.32
CA THR A 322 -7.47 -10.70 -26.74
C THR A 322 -7.82 -9.28 -27.17
N GLU A 323 -8.95 -8.75 -26.69
CA GLU A 323 -9.38 -7.39 -26.99
C GLU A 323 -8.51 -6.32 -26.34
N ILE A 324 -7.97 -6.59 -25.15
CA ILE A 324 -6.91 -5.76 -24.53
C ILE A 324 -5.69 -5.69 -25.44
N LYS A 325 -5.21 -6.83 -25.97
CA LYS A 325 -4.06 -6.88 -26.89
C LYS A 325 -4.33 -6.16 -28.21
N ASN A 326 -5.58 -6.21 -28.68
CA ASN A 326 -6.01 -5.51 -29.89
C ASN A 326 -6.27 -4.01 -29.66
N GLY A 327 -6.11 -3.51 -28.43
CA GLY A 327 -6.35 -2.10 -28.09
C GLY A 327 -7.83 -1.69 -28.07
N ARG A 328 -8.76 -2.64 -28.14
CA ARG A 328 -10.21 -2.36 -28.08
C ARG A 328 -10.70 -2.19 -26.65
N PHE A 329 -10.10 -2.92 -25.70
CA PHE A 329 -10.37 -2.76 -24.27
C PHE A 329 -9.24 -1.94 -23.63
N PRO A 330 -9.56 -1.05 -22.67
CA PRO A 330 -8.54 -0.30 -21.93
C PRO A 330 -7.52 -1.22 -21.25
N ALA A 331 -6.24 -0.89 -21.41
CA ALA A 331 -5.12 -1.55 -20.75
C ALA A 331 -4.39 -0.55 -19.85
N PRO A 332 -3.79 -0.98 -18.73
CA PRO A 332 -2.98 -0.10 -17.91
C PRO A 332 -1.79 0.46 -18.69
N VAL A 333 -1.55 1.76 -18.57
CA VAL A 333 -0.33 2.38 -19.11
C VAL A 333 0.81 2.35 -18.08
N ALA A 334 2.02 2.69 -18.53
CA ALA A 334 3.21 2.60 -17.68
C ALA A 334 3.13 3.44 -16.39
N THR A 335 2.45 4.60 -16.41
CA THR A 335 2.25 5.44 -15.21
C THR A 335 1.31 4.82 -14.18
N GLU A 336 0.50 3.84 -14.60
CA GLU A 336 -0.48 3.14 -13.77
C GLU A 336 0.02 1.77 -13.31
N ALA A 337 1.20 1.34 -13.76
CA ALA A 337 1.72 -0.02 -13.61
C ALA A 337 1.67 -0.53 -12.16
N PHE A 338 2.10 0.28 -11.18
CA PHE A 338 2.06 -0.10 -9.77
C PHE A 338 0.64 -0.30 -9.24
N ARG A 339 -0.28 0.62 -9.58
CA ARG A 339 -1.69 0.55 -9.18
C ARG A 339 -2.38 -0.63 -9.85
N ALA A 340 -2.14 -0.84 -11.14
CA ALA A 340 -2.67 -1.98 -11.89
C ALA A 340 -2.20 -3.31 -11.30
N TYR A 341 -0.91 -3.43 -10.96
CA TYR A 341 -0.39 -4.62 -10.28
C TYR A 341 -1.12 -4.87 -8.95
N ALA A 342 -1.28 -3.83 -8.14
CA ALA A 342 -1.92 -3.93 -6.84
C ALA A 342 -3.41 -4.35 -6.94
N ILE A 343 -4.16 -3.79 -7.90
CA ILE A 343 -5.55 -4.15 -8.16
C ILE A 343 -5.65 -5.59 -8.65
N ALA A 344 -4.85 -5.96 -9.67
CA ALA A 344 -4.82 -7.32 -10.20
C ALA A 344 -4.47 -8.35 -9.11
N SER A 345 -3.51 -8.03 -8.24
CA SER A 345 -3.14 -8.85 -7.09
C SER A 345 -4.29 -9.03 -6.11
N SER A 346 -5.01 -7.95 -5.78
CA SER A 346 -6.16 -8.03 -4.89
C SER A 346 -7.33 -8.86 -5.46
N MET A 347 -7.41 -8.99 -6.78
CA MET A 347 -8.42 -9.77 -7.50
C MET A 347 -7.93 -11.18 -7.88
N GLY A 348 -6.68 -11.54 -7.59
CA GLY A 348 -6.10 -12.84 -7.97
C GLY A 348 -5.95 -13.04 -9.47
N LEU A 349 -5.80 -11.96 -10.24
CA LEU A 349 -5.67 -11.97 -11.70
C LEU A 349 -4.20 -12.15 -12.11
N ILE A 350 -3.69 -13.38 -12.04
CA ILE A 350 -2.27 -13.69 -12.23
C ILE A 350 -1.70 -13.19 -13.58
N PRO A 351 -2.37 -13.39 -14.75
CA PRO A 351 -1.84 -12.90 -16.03
C PRO A 351 -1.72 -11.37 -16.09
N GLU A 352 -2.68 -10.68 -15.47
CA GLU A 352 -2.74 -9.23 -15.39
C GLU A 352 -1.70 -8.69 -14.40
N MET A 353 -1.50 -9.37 -13.25
CA MET A 353 -0.41 -9.08 -12.32
C MET A 353 0.95 -9.16 -13.02
N GLU A 354 1.22 -10.25 -13.76
CA GLU A 354 2.50 -10.43 -14.44
C GLU A 354 2.74 -9.35 -15.51
N SER A 355 1.70 -9.01 -16.27
CA SER A 355 1.76 -7.95 -17.28
C SER A 355 2.00 -6.58 -16.67
N ALA A 356 1.30 -6.25 -15.58
CA ALA A 356 1.52 -5.00 -14.85
C ALA A 356 2.90 -4.96 -14.17
N ALA A 357 3.36 -6.07 -13.60
CA ALA A 357 4.68 -6.17 -12.96
C ALA A 357 5.81 -5.86 -13.96
N ARG A 358 5.73 -6.39 -15.19
CA ARG A 358 6.67 -6.06 -16.27
C ARG A 358 6.74 -4.57 -16.56
N LEU A 359 5.60 -3.89 -16.60
CA LEU A 359 5.54 -2.44 -16.84
C LEU A 359 6.24 -1.62 -15.74
N THR A 360 6.40 -2.20 -14.54
CA THR A 360 7.12 -1.52 -13.44
C THR A 360 8.64 -1.55 -13.61
N LEU A 361 9.22 -2.52 -14.34
CA LEU A 361 10.67 -2.81 -14.34
C LEU A 361 11.55 -1.63 -14.79
N GLY A 362 11.02 -0.75 -15.64
CA GLY A 362 11.72 0.45 -16.12
C GLY A 362 11.57 1.68 -15.21
N ARG A 363 10.92 1.54 -14.04
CA ARG A 363 10.58 2.66 -13.16
C ARG A 363 11.19 2.50 -11.78
N PRO A 364 11.65 3.59 -11.14
CA PRO A 364 12.08 3.54 -9.75
C PRO A 364 10.89 3.15 -8.86
N MET A 365 11.11 2.29 -7.87
CA MET A 365 10.10 1.86 -6.90
C MET A 365 10.37 2.56 -5.56
N THR A 366 10.03 3.84 -5.50
CA THR A 366 10.14 4.66 -4.29
C THR A 366 8.75 5.05 -3.80
N PHE A 367 8.66 5.57 -2.58
CA PHE A 367 7.38 6.06 -2.07
C PHE A 367 6.81 7.21 -2.91
N GLU A 368 7.67 8.05 -3.47
CA GLU A 368 7.32 9.15 -4.36
C GLU A 368 6.73 8.64 -5.68
N SER A 369 7.33 7.61 -6.27
CA SER A 369 6.84 7.04 -7.54
C SER A 369 5.56 6.21 -7.36
N LEU A 370 5.39 5.56 -6.20
CA LEU A 370 4.17 4.85 -5.84
C LEU A 370 3.04 5.82 -5.49
N GLY A 371 3.36 6.93 -4.82
CA GLY A 371 2.44 8.01 -4.49
C GLY A 371 1.11 7.52 -3.89
N LYS A 372 0.00 8.01 -4.43
CA LYS A 372 -1.36 7.57 -4.03
C LYS A 372 -1.65 6.11 -4.42
N GLY A 373 -0.96 5.57 -5.42
CA GLY A 373 -1.09 4.18 -5.86
C GLY A 373 -0.66 3.17 -4.80
N LEU A 374 0.16 3.59 -3.83
CA LEU A 374 0.51 2.77 -2.68
C LEU A 374 -0.74 2.30 -1.91
N ARG A 375 -1.79 3.11 -1.82
CA ARG A 375 -3.05 2.76 -1.14
C ARG A 375 -3.73 1.52 -1.72
N SER A 376 -3.47 1.20 -2.98
CA SER A 376 -4.08 0.05 -3.66
C SER A 376 -3.44 -1.28 -3.24
N PHE A 377 -2.23 -1.26 -2.67
CA PHE A 377 -1.55 -2.48 -2.23
C PHE A 377 -2.19 -3.03 -0.96
N LYS A 378 -2.41 -4.35 -0.93
CA LYS A 378 -2.96 -5.10 0.20
C LYS A 378 -2.11 -6.33 0.47
N GLY A 379 -1.97 -6.71 1.74
CA GLY A 379 -1.25 -7.91 2.12
C GLY A 379 0.17 -7.92 1.56
N ARG A 380 0.58 -9.06 0.99
CA ARG A 380 1.95 -9.28 0.47
C ARG A 380 2.23 -8.70 -0.92
N ALA A 381 1.25 -8.09 -1.58
CA ALA A 381 1.39 -7.64 -2.96
C ALA A 381 2.62 -6.74 -3.18
N LEU A 382 2.93 -5.83 -2.24
CA LEU A 382 4.09 -4.95 -2.38
C LEU A 382 5.41 -5.73 -2.28
N CYS A 383 5.51 -6.66 -1.34
CA CYS A 383 6.66 -7.57 -1.19
C CYS A 383 6.81 -8.49 -2.42
N ASP A 384 5.72 -9.04 -2.92
CA ASP A 384 5.76 -9.94 -4.08
C ASP A 384 6.22 -9.21 -5.35
N LEU A 385 5.83 -7.94 -5.51
CA LEU A 385 6.35 -7.09 -6.57
C LEU A 385 7.83 -6.78 -6.39
N LEU A 386 8.29 -6.51 -5.16
CA LEU A 386 9.72 -6.30 -4.89
C LEU A 386 10.54 -7.54 -5.24
N ARG A 387 10.12 -8.70 -4.74
CA ARG A 387 10.73 -10.00 -5.06
C ARG A 387 10.77 -10.23 -6.56
N TYR A 388 9.67 -9.97 -7.27
CA TYR A 388 9.61 -10.08 -8.73
C TYR A 388 10.68 -9.21 -9.43
N ARG A 389 10.93 -8.00 -8.95
CA ARG A 389 11.93 -7.08 -9.51
C ARG A 389 13.37 -7.49 -9.20
N HIS A 390 13.59 -8.18 -8.08
CA HIS A 390 14.89 -8.70 -7.68
C HIS A 390 15.29 -9.99 -8.43
N VAL A 391 14.35 -10.71 -9.05
CA VAL A 391 14.68 -11.90 -9.85
C VAL A 391 15.59 -11.53 -11.03
N PRO A 392 16.78 -12.15 -11.17
CA PRO A 392 17.69 -11.85 -12.27
C PRO A 392 17.04 -12.12 -13.63
N LYS A 393 17.10 -11.14 -14.53
CA LYS A 393 16.51 -11.20 -15.89
C LYS A 393 17.12 -12.27 -16.82
N HIS A 394 18.16 -12.98 -16.37
CA HIS A 394 18.88 -14.00 -17.16
C HIS A 394 18.40 -15.44 -16.96
N VAL A 395 17.30 -15.66 -16.23
CA VAL A 395 16.72 -17.00 -16.07
C VAL A 395 15.94 -17.39 -17.34
N PRO A 396 16.17 -18.57 -17.96
CA PRO A 396 15.43 -18.99 -19.15
C PRO A 396 13.92 -19.01 -18.88
N ALA A 397 13.12 -18.58 -19.88
CA ALA A 397 11.69 -18.26 -19.73
C ALA A 397 10.83 -19.32 -19.00
N ARG A 398 11.17 -20.61 -19.09
CA ARG A 398 10.46 -21.70 -18.37
C ARG A 398 10.76 -21.77 -16.87
N ALA A 399 11.93 -21.32 -16.43
CA ALA A 399 12.29 -21.23 -15.01
C ALA A 399 11.81 -19.88 -14.41
N ALA A 400 11.73 -18.83 -15.22
CA ALA A 400 11.10 -17.57 -14.84
C ALA A 400 9.59 -17.76 -14.56
N THR A 401 8.84 -18.48 -15.39
CA THR A 401 7.41 -18.74 -15.14
C THR A 401 7.16 -19.56 -13.88
N ALA A 402 8.01 -20.55 -13.56
CA ALA A 402 7.93 -21.31 -12.32
C ALA A 402 8.29 -20.46 -11.09
N SER A 403 9.30 -19.59 -11.19
CA SER A 403 9.68 -18.64 -10.13
C SER A 403 8.60 -17.59 -9.90
N VAL A 404 7.97 -17.08 -10.97
CA VAL A 404 6.89 -16.10 -10.91
C VAL A 404 5.61 -16.73 -10.35
N ALA A 405 5.29 -17.97 -10.75
CA ALA A 405 4.19 -18.74 -10.15
C ALA A 405 4.43 -19.00 -8.66
N SER A 406 5.67 -19.28 -8.25
CA SER A 406 6.04 -19.43 -6.84
C SER A 406 5.94 -18.11 -6.06
N ILE A 407 6.37 -16.99 -6.65
CA ILE A 407 6.28 -15.66 -6.03
C ILE A 407 4.82 -15.24 -5.85
N PHE A 408 3.94 -15.55 -6.81
CA PHE A 408 2.52 -15.23 -6.74
C PHE A 408 1.66 -16.34 -6.11
N GLY A 409 2.27 -17.34 -5.47
CA GLY A 409 1.56 -18.36 -4.68
C GLY A 409 0.67 -19.30 -5.49
N VAL A 410 1.00 -19.57 -6.76
CA VAL A 410 0.24 -20.46 -7.63
C VAL A 410 0.76 -21.90 -7.46
N ALA A 411 -0.03 -22.76 -6.82
CA ALA A 411 0.21 -24.20 -6.92
C ALA A 411 0.09 -24.60 -8.40
N SER A 412 1.17 -25.14 -8.96
CA SER A 412 1.25 -25.54 -10.36
C SER A 412 0.24 -26.66 -10.67
N ILE A 413 -0.94 -26.33 -11.18
CA ILE A 413 -2.00 -27.32 -11.51
C ILE A 413 -1.67 -28.17 -12.77
N ASP A 414 -0.63 -27.83 -13.54
CA ASP A 414 -0.44 -28.44 -14.87
C ASP A 414 0.58 -29.61 -14.98
N SER A 415 1.08 -30.19 -13.89
CA SER A 415 2.05 -31.31 -14.00
C SER A 415 1.46 -32.72 -13.81
N GLU A 416 0.26 -32.89 -13.24
CA GLU A 416 -0.30 -34.22 -12.99
C GLU A 416 -1.18 -34.78 -14.13
N ASN A 417 -1.74 -33.93 -15.00
CA ASN A 417 -2.66 -34.39 -16.04
C ASN A 417 -2.01 -34.88 -17.35
N LEU A 418 -0.70 -34.66 -17.52
CA LEU A 418 0.08 -35.16 -18.67
C LEU A 418 0.74 -36.52 -18.41
N ARG A 419 0.86 -36.97 -17.16
CA ARG A 419 1.48 -38.26 -16.81
C ARG A 419 0.51 -39.45 -16.92
N SER A 420 -0.82 -39.21 -16.88
CA SER A 420 -1.84 -40.26 -16.97
C SER A 420 -2.23 -40.63 -18.41
N LYS A 421 -2.11 -39.69 -19.37
CA LYS A 421 -2.41 -39.96 -20.80
C LYS A 421 -1.25 -40.61 -21.57
N GLY A 422 -0.02 -40.57 -21.06
CA GLY A 422 1.16 -41.19 -21.69
C GLY A 422 1.33 -42.71 -21.45
N LYS A 423 0.61 -43.30 -20.48
CA LYS A 423 0.78 -44.73 -20.11
C LYS A 423 -0.25 -45.70 -20.71
N LYS A 424 -1.27 -45.23 -21.45
CA LYS A 424 -2.30 -46.10 -22.04
C LYS A 424 -2.20 -46.36 -23.56
N LYS A 425 -1.15 -45.87 -24.24
CA LYS A 425 -0.97 -46.07 -25.70
C LYS A 425 0.19 -47.00 -26.11
N LYS A 426 0.70 -47.81 -25.18
CA LYS A 426 1.61 -48.94 -25.44
C LYS A 426 1.11 -50.19 -24.71
N ARG A 427 0.05 -50.80 -25.25
CA ARG A 427 -0.34 -52.22 -25.05
C ARG A 427 -1.63 -52.47 -25.83
N LYS A 428 -1.48 -52.69 -27.12
CA LYS A 428 -2.14 -53.72 -27.91
C LYS A 428 -1.45 -53.78 -29.27
#